data_AF-A0A7V9J744-F1
#
_entry.id   AF-A0A7V9J744-F1
#
_cell.length_a   1.000
_cell.length_b   1.000
_cell.length_c   1.000
_cell.angle_alpha   90.00
_cell.angle_beta   90.00
_cell.angle_gamma   90.00
#
_symmetry.space_group_name_H-M   'P 1'
#
loop_
_entity.id
_entity.type
_entity.pdbx_description
1 polymer ?
#
loop_
_entity_poly.entity_id
_entity_poly.type
_entity_poly.pdbx_seq_one_letter_code
_entity_poly.pdbx_strand_id
1 'polypeptide(L)'
;TEWQKFHRPGAPDLYPEDHRDEIDEVAQAVFTDVNNGVYRCGFAGTQRAYDQAFRRLFDRLDWLSARLERQRFLVGDTITVADVRLFTTLVRFDAVYHGHFKCNRHKLSELPVLWAYARDLFQTPGFGDTVDFDHIKRHYYVVHTDINPTGIIPAGPALAGWLTAHGREALSGRPFGDGTPPDPPTPEERVAPEHTAAAWARSN
;
A
#
# COMPACT_ATOMS: atom_id res chain seq x y z
N THR A 1 4.00 -6.90 24.51
CA THR A 1 3.12 -5.71 24.48
C THR A 1 1.74 -6.08 24.99
N GLU A 2 0.97 -5.10 25.45
CA GLU A 2 -0.35 -5.24 26.13
C GLU A 2 -1.32 -6.26 25.51
N TRP A 3 -1.23 -6.48 24.20
CA TRP A 3 -2.13 -7.34 23.42
C TRP A 3 -1.60 -8.74 23.12
N GLN A 4 -0.34 -9.05 23.44
CA GLN A 4 0.30 -10.33 23.10
C GLN A 4 -0.50 -11.55 23.58
N LYS A 5 -1.10 -11.48 24.77
CA LYS A 5 -1.91 -12.57 25.34
C LYS A 5 -3.18 -12.88 24.53
N PHE A 6 -3.59 -12.00 23.63
CA PHE A 6 -4.77 -12.14 22.77
C PHE A 6 -4.40 -12.50 21.32
N HIS A 7 -3.11 -12.60 21.00
CA HIS A 7 -2.70 -13.00 19.65
C HIS A 7 -3.11 -14.44 19.36
N ARG A 8 -3.45 -14.74 18.11
CA ARG A 8 -3.67 -16.14 17.70
C ARG A 8 -2.36 -16.93 17.84
N PRO A 9 -2.41 -18.24 18.10
CA PRO A 9 -1.25 -19.11 17.99
C PRO A 9 -0.62 -19.02 16.59
N GLY A 10 0.68 -18.75 16.51
CA GLY A 10 1.38 -18.57 15.24
C GLY A 10 1.23 -17.18 14.61
N ALA A 11 0.74 -16.18 15.36
CA ALA A 11 0.80 -14.79 14.89
C ALA A 11 2.26 -14.36 14.63
N PRO A 12 2.56 -13.68 13.51
CA PRO A 12 3.90 -13.19 13.22
C PRO A 12 4.31 -12.07 14.19
N ASP A 13 5.61 -11.93 14.45
CA ASP A 13 6.15 -10.74 15.09
C ASP A 13 6.39 -9.66 14.03
N LEU A 14 5.53 -8.64 14.00
CA LEU A 14 5.65 -7.53 13.06
C LEU A 14 6.64 -6.46 13.53
N TYR A 15 7.16 -6.57 14.75
CA TYR A 15 8.10 -5.60 15.34
C TYR A 15 9.18 -6.29 16.19
N PRO A 16 9.94 -7.22 15.59
CA PRO A 16 10.94 -8.03 16.29
C PRO A 16 12.09 -7.15 16.78
N GLU A 17 12.59 -7.50 17.97
CA GLU A 17 13.57 -6.68 18.70
C GLU A 17 14.84 -6.38 17.90
N ASP A 18 15.40 -7.39 17.23
CA ASP A 18 16.64 -7.29 16.46
C ASP A 18 16.55 -6.37 15.23
N HIS A 19 15.34 -5.99 14.82
CA HIS A 19 15.10 -5.13 13.65
C HIS A 19 14.44 -3.78 13.98
N ARG A 20 14.18 -3.47 15.25
CA ARG A 20 13.40 -2.27 15.62
C ARG A 20 14.02 -0.97 15.09
N ASP A 21 15.33 -0.81 15.25
CA ASP A 21 16.03 0.41 14.80
C ASP A 21 15.91 0.60 13.29
N GLU A 22 16.08 -0.46 12.51
CA GLU A 22 15.95 -0.42 11.05
C GLU A 22 14.48 -0.20 10.62
N ILE A 23 13.53 -0.84 11.31
CA ILE A 23 12.09 -0.63 11.09
C ILE A 23 11.72 0.83 11.34
N ASP A 24 12.17 1.41 12.45
CA ASP A 24 11.85 2.78 12.82
C ASP A 24 12.45 3.78 11.82
N GLU A 25 13.70 3.57 11.38
CA GLU A 25 14.34 4.41 10.36
C GLU A 25 13.57 4.35 9.03
N VAL A 26 13.32 3.14 8.52
CA VAL A 26 12.61 2.94 7.24
C VAL A 26 11.18 3.47 7.33
N ALA A 27 10.46 3.18 8.41
CA ALA A 27 9.08 3.62 8.58
C ALA A 27 8.98 5.14 8.74
N GLN A 28 9.96 5.80 9.37
CA GLN A 28 9.98 7.27 9.47
C GLN A 28 10.19 7.92 8.08
N ALA A 29 11.06 7.34 7.25
CA ALA A 29 11.26 7.78 5.88
C ALA A 29 9.99 7.59 5.03
N VAL A 30 9.36 6.41 5.12
CA VAL A 30 8.09 6.10 4.46
C VAL A 30 6.98 7.06 4.92
N PHE A 31 6.87 7.34 6.21
CA PHE A 31 5.88 8.26 6.74
C PHE A 31 6.06 9.67 6.17
N THR A 32 7.27 10.21 6.26
CA THR A 32 7.56 11.62 5.96
C THR A 32 7.43 11.93 4.47
N ASP A 33 7.93 11.02 3.63
CA ASP A 33 8.10 11.26 2.19
C ASP A 33 7.05 10.55 1.33
N VAL A 34 6.40 9.48 1.82
CA VAL A 34 5.41 8.72 1.04
C VAL A 34 4.01 8.86 1.64
N ASN A 35 3.78 8.36 2.86
CA ASN A 35 2.45 8.36 3.48
C ASN A 35 1.89 9.78 3.59
N ASN A 36 2.69 10.72 4.10
CA ASN A 36 2.31 12.14 4.15
C ASN A 36 2.66 12.89 2.84
N GLY A 37 3.61 12.36 2.05
CA GLY A 37 4.06 12.97 0.80
C GLY A 37 2.95 13.13 -0.24
N VAL A 38 2.11 12.11 -0.41
CA VAL A 38 0.97 12.17 -1.34
C VAL A 38 -0.04 13.25 -0.94
N TYR A 39 -0.31 13.43 0.35
CA TYR A 39 -1.19 14.50 0.85
C TYR A 39 -0.57 15.88 0.69
N ARG A 40 0.74 16.01 0.92
CA ARG A 40 1.49 17.25 0.65
C ARG A 40 1.42 17.65 -0.82
N CYS A 41 1.38 16.68 -1.74
CA CYS A 41 1.12 16.95 -3.15
C CYS A 41 -0.32 17.41 -3.37
N GLY A 42 -1.29 16.62 -2.90
CA GLY A 42 -2.71 16.85 -3.16
C GLY A 42 -3.27 18.16 -2.59
N PHE A 43 -2.81 18.55 -1.40
CA PHE A 43 -3.27 19.75 -0.70
C PHE A 43 -2.31 20.95 -0.84
N ALA A 44 -1.33 20.88 -1.74
CA ALA A 44 -0.44 22.00 -1.98
C ALA A 44 -1.20 23.24 -2.47
N GLY A 45 -1.15 24.33 -1.71
CA GLY A 45 -1.78 25.60 -2.09
C GLY A 45 -1.00 26.43 -3.10
N THR A 46 0.21 26.00 -3.50
CA THR A 46 1.05 26.68 -4.50
C THR A 46 1.81 25.69 -5.36
N GLN A 47 2.16 26.09 -6.59
CA GLN A 47 2.97 25.26 -7.51
C GLN A 47 4.31 24.86 -6.89
N ARG A 48 5.00 25.80 -6.22
CA ARG A 48 6.29 25.52 -5.58
C ARG A 48 6.18 24.46 -4.48
N ALA A 49 5.13 24.51 -3.66
CA ALA A 49 4.91 23.53 -2.61
C ALA A 49 4.62 22.15 -3.20
N TYR A 50 3.78 22.10 -4.25
CA TYR A 50 3.51 20.88 -5.01
C TYR A 50 4.80 20.30 -5.59
N ASP A 51 5.59 21.09 -6.30
CA ASP A 51 6.82 20.63 -6.96
C ASP A 51 7.83 20.04 -5.96
N GLN A 52 7.94 20.64 -4.77
CA GLN A 52 8.82 20.13 -3.71
C GLN A 52 8.31 18.80 -3.13
N ALA A 53 7.00 18.71 -2.86
CA ALA A 53 6.39 17.48 -2.36
C ALA A 53 6.48 16.35 -3.40
N PHE A 54 6.22 16.66 -4.66
CA PHE A 54 6.27 15.74 -5.78
C PHE A 54 7.67 15.15 -5.98
N ARG A 55 8.71 16.00 -5.99
CA ARG A 55 10.11 15.51 -6.09
C ARG A 55 10.46 14.59 -4.93
N ARG A 56 10.20 15.00 -3.69
CA ARG A 56 10.52 14.20 -2.50
C ARG A 56 9.79 12.85 -2.47
N LEU A 57 8.51 12.83 -2.88
CA LEU A 57 7.74 11.60 -2.99
C LEU A 57 8.41 10.62 -3.96
N PHE A 58 8.72 11.09 -5.17
CA PHE A 58 9.27 10.23 -6.21
C PHE A 58 10.73 9.85 -5.96
N ASP A 59 11.55 10.73 -5.38
CA ASP A 59 12.89 10.38 -4.89
C ASP A 59 12.83 9.24 -3.86
N ARG A 60 11.82 9.27 -2.97
CA ARG A 60 11.62 8.19 -1.99
C ARG A 60 11.11 6.90 -2.63
N LEU A 61 10.20 6.98 -3.62
CA LEU A 61 9.75 5.80 -4.36
C LEU A 61 10.89 5.15 -5.16
N ASP A 62 11.83 5.95 -5.68
CA ASP A 62 13.05 5.43 -6.34
C ASP A 62 13.96 4.73 -5.33
N TRP A 63 14.18 5.33 -4.16
CA TRP A 63 14.94 4.70 -3.08
C TRP A 63 14.30 3.38 -2.61
N LEU A 64 12.98 3.35 -2.45
CA LEU A 64 12.24 2.13 -2.10
C LEU A 64 12.36 1.07 -3.20
N SER A 65 12.27 1.46 -4.47
CA SER A 65 12.44 0.55 -5.61
C SER A 65 13.82 -0.09 -5.61
N ALA A 66 14.88 0.70 -5.45
CA ALA A 66 16.25 0.20 -5.40
C ALA A 66 16.49 -0.75 -4.20
N ARG A 67 15.89 -0.45 -3.05
CA ARG A 67 15.95 -1.31 -1.86
C ARG A 67 15.24 -2.66 -2.12
N LEU A 68 14.00 -2.60 -2.59
CA LEU A 68 13.15 -3.78 -2.82
C LEU A 68 13.57 -4.59 -4.05
N GLU A 69 14.48 -4.10 -4.89
CA GLU A 69 15.06 -4.88 -5.98
C GLU A 69 15.84 -6.09 -5.44
N ARG A 70 16.45 -5.95 -4.26
CA ARG A 70 17.33 -6.96 -3.65
C ARG A 70 16.72 -7.68 -2.45
N GLN A 71 15.61 -7.18 -1.92
CA GLN A 71 14.96 -7.70 -0.71
C GLN A 71 13.47 -7.88 -0.97
N ARG A 72 12.87 -8.97 -0.47
CA ARG A 72 11.43 -9.23 -0.65
C ARG A 72 10.55 -8.23 0.11
N PHE A 73 10.92 -7.89 1.34
CA PHE A 73 10.23 -6.94 2.22
C PHE A 73 11.14 -5.77 2.61
N LEU A 74 10.59 -4.77 3.29
CA LEU A 74 11.34 -3.56 3.62
C LEU A 74 12.46 -3.78 4.62
N VAL A 75 12.31 -4.70 5.57
CA VAL A 75 13.30 -4.97 6.62
C VAL A 75 13.40 -6.47 6.87
N GLY A 76 14.61 -7.02 6.79
CA GLY A 76 14.85 -8.45 6.97
C GLY A 76 14.17 -9.34 5.93
N ASP A 77 13.80 -10.56 6.37
CA ASP A 77 13.21 -11.61 5.52
C ASP A 77 11.71 -11.85 5.77
N THR A 78 11.06 -11.04 6.61
CA THR A 78 9.64 -11.21 7.01
C THR A 78 8.85 -9.92 6.81
N ILE A 79 7.51 -10.01 6.78
CA ILE A 79 6.66 -8.81 6.82
C ILE A 79 6.82 -8.14 8.19
N THR A 80 7.00 -6.82 8.20
CA THR A 80 7.08 -6.00 9.41
C THR A 80 6.03 -4.89 9.38
N VAL A 81 5.92 -4.13 10.47
CA VAL A 81 5.08 -2.93 10.53
C VAL A 81 5.48 -1.87 9.49
N ALA A 82 6.73 -1.87 8.99
CA ALA A 82 7.15 -0.98 7.91
C ALA A 82 6.38 -1.30 6.61
N ASP A 83 6.21 -2.58 6.28
CA ASP A 83 5.49 -3.04 5.08
C ASP A 83 4.00 -2.69 5.17
N VAL A 84 3.40 -2.91 6.34
CA VAL A 84 2.01 -2.51 6.61
C VAL A 84 1.82 -1.00 6.39
N ARG A 85 2.73 -0.18 6.91
CA ARG A 85 2.68 1.29 6.75
C ARG A 85 2.83 1.72 5.29
N LEU A 86 3.72 1.10 4.52
CA LEU A 86 3.88 1.43 3.10
C LEU A 86 2.69 0.98 2.26
N PHE A 87 2.20 -0.25 2.46
CA PHE A 87 1.13 -0.87 1.68
C PHE A 87 -0.13 0.00 1.61
N THR A 88 -0.54 0.57 2.75
CA THR A 88 -1.75 1.40 2.83
C THR A 88 -1.72 2.60 1.86
N THR A 89 -0.54 3.12 1.55
CA THR A 89 -0.37 4.20 0.56
C THR A 89 -0.28 3.64 -0.86
N LEU A 90 0.48 2.58 -1.09
CA LEU A 90 0.62 1.98 -2.42
C LEU A 90 -0.73 1.50 -2.98
N VAL A 91 -1.55 0.84 -2.17
CA VAL A 91 -2.86 0.31 -2.63
C VAL A 91 -3.84 1.39 -3.07
N ARG A 92 -3.67 2.62 -2.60
CA ARG A 92 -4.49 3.79 -2.95
C ARG A 92 -3.88 4.61 -4.09
N PHE A 93 -2.67 4.31 -4.52
CA PHE A 93 -1.89 5.18 -5.41
C PHE A 93 -2.56 5.36 -6.78
N ASP A 94 -2.77 4.27 -7.52
CA ASP A 94 -3.38 4.36 -8.86
C ASP A 94 -4.87 4.72 -8.80
N ALA A 95 -5.57 4.30 -7.75
CA ALA A 95 -7.00 4.57 -7.58
C ALA A 95 -7.30 6.04 -7.25
N VAL A 96 -6.40 6.70 -6.52
CA VAL A 96 -6.62 8.04 -5.97
C VAL A 96 -5.41 8.93 -6.21
N TYR A 97 -4.27 8.66 -5.58
CA TYR A 97 -3.20 9.65 -5.43
C TYR A 97 -2.59 10.10 -6.77
N HIS A 98 -2.47 9.18 -7.72
CA HIS A 98 -1.96 9.45 -9.05
C HIS A 98 -2.75 10.57 -9.75
N GLY A 99 -4.09 10.46 -9.75
CA GLY A 99 -4.98 11.45 -10.37
C GLY A 99 -5.35 12.59 -9.42
N HIS A 100 -6.09 12.26 -8.36
CA HIS A 100 -6.68 13.22 -7.43
C HIS A 100 -5.65 14.14 -6.77
N PHE A 101 -4.52 13.55 -6.33
CA PHE A 101 -3.43 14.29 -5.71
C PHE A 101 -2.28 14.63 -6.67
N LYS A 102 -2.48 14.39 -7.97
CA LYS A 102 -1.52 14.71 -9.04
C LYS A 102 -0.15 14.05 -8.82
N CYS A 103 -0.07 12.93 -8.12
CA CYS A 103 1.18 12.19 -7.92
C CYS A 103 1.51 11.36 -9.18
N ASN A 104 1.75 12.03 -10.31
CA ASN A 104 1.60 11.46 -11.65
C ASN A 104 2.89 11.34 -12.48
N ARG A 105 4.06 11.11 -11.87
CA ARG A 105 5.28 10.78 -12.65
C ARG A 105 5.11 9.43 -13.37
N HIS A 106 4.61 8.45 -12.63
CA HIS A 106 4.29 7.10 -13.08
C HIS A 106 3.10 6.58 -12.28
N LYS A 107 2.30 5.69 -12.86
CA LYS A 107 1.43 4.80 -12.08
C LYS A 107 2.28 3.83 -11.26
N LEU A 108 1.73 3.33 -10.16
CA LEU A 108 2.34 2.25 -9.40
C LEU A 108 2.58 1.04 -10.30
N SER A 109 1.62 0.70 -11.17
CA SER A 109 1.73 -0.39 -12.14
C SER A 109 2.87 -0.24 -13.16
N GLU A 110 3.44 0.95 -13.31
CA GLU A 110 4.59 1.24 -14.19
C GLU A 110 5.93 1.20 -13.45
N LEU A 111 5.93 0.96 -12.13
CA LEU A 111 7.12 0.81 -11.28
C LEU A 111 7.33 -0.68 -10.96
N PRO A 112 8.10 -1.45 -11.75
CA PRO A 112 8.01 -2.92 -11.75
C PRO A 112 8.27 -3.57 -10.40
N VAL A 113 9.29 -3.10 -9.68
CA VAL A 113 9.68 -3.63 -8.36
C VAL A 113 8.60 -3.31 -7.32
N LEU A 114 8.17 -2.04 -7.23
CA LEU A 114 7.14 -1.63 -6.29
C LEU A 114 5.78 -2.26 -6.60
N TRP A 115 5.46 -2.46 -7.88
CA TRP A 115 4.23 -3.11 -8.29
C TRP A 115 4.21 -4.59 -7.95
N ALA A 116 5.34 -5.29 -8.14
CA ALA A 116 5.48 -6.67 -7.70
C ALA A 116 5.39 -6.78 -6.17
N TYR A 117 6.08 -5.91 -5.44
CA TYR A 117 5.99 -5.83 -3.97
C TYR A 117 4.56 -5.57 -3.47
N ALA A 118 3.87 -4.60 -4.05
CA ALA A 118 2.51 -4.26 -3.64
C ALA A 118 1.54 -5.42 -3.89
N ARG A 119 1.68 -6.14 -5.01
CA ARG A 119 0.86 -7.34 -5.31
C ARG A 119 1.16 -8.51 -4.38
N ASP A 120 2.43 -8.74 -4.02
CA ASP A 120 2.84 -9.76 -3.04
C ASP A 120 2.12 -9.52 -1.70
N LEU A 121 2.15 -8.27 -1.21
CA LEU A 121 1.40 -7.90 -0.01
C LEU A 121 -0.11 -8.01 -0.23
N PHE A 122 -0.66 -7.48 -1.32
CA PHE A 122 -2.10 -7.53 -1.59
C PHE A 122 -2.65 -8.96 -1.60
N GLN A 123 -1.89 -9.92 -2.13
CA GLN A 123 -2.27 -11.34 -2.20
C GLN A 123 -1.97 -12.10 -0.88
N THR A 124 -1.28 -11.48 0.07
CA THR A 124 -1.04 -12.04 1.40
C THR A 124 -2.30 -11.88 2.28
N PRO A 125 -2.76 -12.92 2.99
CA PRO A 125 -3.94 -12.82 3.87
C PRO A 125 -3.78 -11.75 4.96
N GLY A 126 -4.83 -10.96 5.20
CA GLY A 126 -4.83 -9.79 6.09
C GLY A 126 -4.47 -8.47 5.41
N PHE A 127 -4.17 -8.47 4.10
CA PHE A 127 -3.91 -7.26 3.32
C PHE A 127 -5.04 -6.99 2.32
N GLY A 128 -5.07 -7.65 1.16
CA GLY A 128 -6.05 -7.35 0.11
C GLY A 128 -7.50 -7.66 0.49
N ASP A 129 -7.71 -8.59 1.41
CA ASP A 129 -9.02 -8.92 2.00
C ASP A 129 -9.58 -7.82 2.93
N THR A 130 -8.79 -6.78 3.22
CA THR A 130 -9.20 -5.58 3.95
C THR A 130 -9.40 -4.35 3.05
N VAL A 131 -9.20 -4.49 1.73
CA VAL A 131 -9.19 -3.36 0.79
C VAL A 131 -10.52 -3.21 0.07
N ASP A 132 -11.27 -2.18 0.45
CA ASP A 132 -12.47 -1.73 -0.25
C ASP A 132 -12.15 -0.55 -1.19
N PHE A 133 -12.06 -0.83 -2.50
CA PHE A 133 -11.71 0.19 -3.49
C PHE A 133 -12.84 1.20 -3.73
N ASP A 134 -14.11 0.82 -3.55
CA ASP A 134 -15.24 1.75 -3.70
C ASP A 134 -15.22 2.79 -2.58
N HIS A 135 -15.13 2.34 -1.32
CA HIS A 135 -15.03 3.21 -0.16
C HIS A 135 -13.81 4.14 -0.25
N ILE A 136 -12.65 3.61 -0.67
CA ILE A 136 -11.45 4.41 -0.93
C ILE A 136 -11.79 5.52 -1.94
N LYS A 137 -12.29 5.19 -3.13
CA LYS A 137 -12.53 6.19 -4.17
C LYS A 137 -13.61 7.20 -3.76
N ARG A 138 -14.74 6.73 -3.23
CA ARG A 138 -15.84 7.58 -2.76
C ARG A 138 -15.34 8.62 -1.76
N HIS A 139 -14.60 8.19 -0.74
CA HIS A 139 -14.08 9.11 0.26
C HIS A 139 -13.30 10.25 -0.38
N TYR A 140 -12.26 9.96 -1.17
CA TYR A 140 -11.40 11.01 -1.71
C TYR A 140 -12.09 11.90 -2.72
N TYR A 141 -12.83 11.32 -3.68
CA TYR A 141 -13.40 12.08 -4.79
C TYR A 141 -14.67 12.85 -4.40
N VAL A 142 -15.42 12.42 -3.38
CA VAL A 142 -16.65 13.10 -2.93
C VAL A 142 -16.38 14.05 -1.77
N VAL A 143 -15.52 13.69 -0.80
CA VAL A 143 -15.31 14.52 0.40
C VAL A 143 -14.40 15.72 0.13
N HIS A 144 -13.36 15.58 -0.71
CA HIS A 144 -12.42 16.67 -1.00
C HIS A 144 -12.96 17.61 -2.08
N THR A 145 -14.06 18.30 -1.81
CA THR A 145 -14.72 19.21 -2.75
C THR A 145 -13.83 20.38 -3.18
N ASP A 146 -12.87 20.78 -2.35
CA ASP A 146 -11.90 21.83 -2.68
C ASP A 146 -10.94 21.41 -3.81
N ILE A 147 -10.70 20.10 -3.96
CA ILE A 147 -9.87 19.53 -5.05
C ILE A 147 -10.75 19.07 -6.21
N ASN A 148 -11.88 18.41 -5.93
CA ASN A 148 -12.81 17.89 -6.92
C ASN A 148 -14.24 18.43 -6.67
N PRO A 149 -14.55 19.66 -7.12
CA PRO A 149 -15.85 20.29 -6.86
C PRO A 149 -17.02 19.57 -7.56
N THR A 150 -16.74 18.75 -8.58
CA THR A 150 -17.79 18.00 -9.29
C THR A 150 -18.29 16.78 -8.52
N GLY A 151 -17.51 16.28 -7.55
CA GLY A 151 -17.80 15.04 -6.83
C GLY A 151 -17.80 13.77 -7.71
N ILE A 152 -17.41 13.88 -8.98
CA ILE A 152 -17.37 12.73 -9.91
C ILE A 152 -16.27 11.77 -9.45
N ILE A 153 -16.63 10.50 -9.34
CA ILE A 153 -15.70 9.40 -9.04
C ILE A 153 -15.29 8.75 -10.36
N PRO A 154 -13.99 8.71 -10.71
CA PRO A 154 -13.52 8.04 -11.92
C PRO A 154 -13.89 6.55 -11.92
N ALA A 155 -14.31 6.01 -13.07
CA ALA A 155 -14.66 4.59 -13.18
C ALA A 155 -13.43 3.66 -13.04
N GLY A 156 -12.28 4.07 -13.58
CA GLY A 156 -11.01 3.34 -13.44
C GLY A 156 -10.36 3.49 -12.06
N PRO A 157 -9.13 2.97 -11.88
CA PRO A 157 -8.38 2.13 -12.83
C PRO A 157 -8.92 0.70 -12.89
N ALA A 158 -8.42 -0.07 -13.85
CA ALA A 158 -8.60 -1.52 -13.87
C ALA A 158 -7.92 -2.16 -12.66
N LEU A 159 -8.65 -2.99 -11.91
CA LEU A 159 -8.13 -3.59 -10.66
C LEU A 159 -7.64 -5.03 -10.83
N ALA A 160 -7.94 -5.69 -11.95
CA ALA A 160 -7.55 -7.08 -12.19
C ALA A 160 -6.04 -7.32 -12.09
N GLY A 161 -5.23 -6.29 -12.37
CA GLY A 161 -3.78 -6.34 -12.23
C GLY A 161 -3.30 -6.75 -10.83
N TRP A 162 -4.05 -6.43 -9.76
CA TRP A 162 -3.69 -6.78 -8.38
C TRP A 162 -3.59 -8.30 -8.13
N LEU A 163 -4.29 -9.11 -8.93
CA LEU A 163 -4.37 -10.57 -8.78
C LEU A 163 -3.42 -11.33 -9.73
N THR A 164 -2.60 -10.60 -10.50
CA THR A 164 -1.62 -11.22 -11.39
C THR A 164 -0.38 -11.66 -10.60
N ALA A 165 0.30 -12.71 -11.08
CA ALA A 165 1.50 -13.24 -10.44
C ALA A 165 2.59 -12.16 -10.28
N HIS A 166 3.17 -12.05 -9.09
CA HIS A 166 4.14 -11.01 -8.74
C HIS A 166 5.60 -11.46 -8.83
N GLY A 167 5.90 -12.76 -8.74
CA GLY A 167 7.27 -13.30 -8.90
C GLY A 167 8.23 -12.98 -7.75
N ARG A 168 7.71 -12.52 -6.61
CA ARG A 168 8.52 -12.07 -5.46
C ARG A 168 9.04 -13.23 -4.61
N GLU A 169 8.42 -14.40 -4.76
CA GLU A 169 8.89 -15.68 -4.21
C GLU A 169 10.24 -16.14 -4.75
N ALA A 170 10.70 -15.56 -5.88
CA ALA A 170 12.06 -15.78 -6.37
C ALA A 170 13.13 -15.12 -5.48
N LEU A 171 12.74 -14.16 -4.64
CA LEU A 171 13.57 -13.60 -3.57
C LEU A 171 13.35 -14.40 -2.29
N SER A 172 14.38 -14.50 -1.45
CA SER A 172 14.24 -15.10 -0.12
C SER A 172 13.17 -14.39 0.70
N GLY A 173 12.52 -15.11 1.60
CA GLY A 173 11.59 -14.52 2.55
C GLY A 173 10.56 -15.50 3.06
N ARG A 174 10.13 -15.26 4.29
CA ARG A 174 9.07 -16.00 4.97
C ARG A 174 8.06 -14.95 5.44
N PRO A 175 6.97 -14.69 4.71
CA PRO A 175 6.07 -13.58 5.01
C PRO A 175 5.66 -13.50 6.48
N PHE A 176 5.41 -14.67 7.09
CA PHE A 176 5.01 -14.81 8.49
C PHE A 176 6.12 -15.32 9.43
N GLY A 177 7.37 -15.38 8.99
CA GLY A 177 8.48 -15.96 9.76
C GLY A 177 8.24 -17.44 10.09
N ASP A 178 8.30 -17.78 11.38
CA ASP A 178 7.93 -19.10 11.93
C ASP A 178 6.42 -19.21 12.26
N GLY A 179 5.66 -18.14 12.01
CA GLY A 179 4.21 -18.07 12.18
C GLY A 179 3.42 -18.56 10.97
N THR A 180 2.11 -18.35 11.01
CA THR A 180 1.16 -18.78 9.98
C THR A 180 0.28 -17.62 9.49
N PRO A 181 -0.18 -17.69 8.22
CA PRO A 181 -1.19 -16.77 7.71
C PRO A 181 -2.46 -16.80 8.59
N PRO A 182 -3.17 -15.66 8.73
CA PRO A 182 -4.48 -15.64 9.37
C PRO A 182 -5.51 -16.47 8.60
N ASP A 183 -6.55 -16.90 9.31
CA ASP A 183 -7.80 -17.32 8.68
C ASP A 183 -8.45 -16.14 7.94
N PRO A 184 -9.33 -16.39 6.94
CA PRO A 184 -10.06 -15.33 6.27
C PRO A 184 -10.92 -14.48 7.24
N PRO A 185 -11.21 -13.20 6.90
CA PRO A 185 -12.07 -12.35 7.72
C PRO A 185 -13.44 -12.97 8.00
N THR A 186 -14.01 -12.62 9.17
CA THR A 186 -15.38 -13.03 9.52
C THR A 186 -16.39 -12.46 8.51
N PRO A 187 -17.58 -13.05 8.35
CA PRO A 187 -18.56 -12.56 7.39
C PRO A 187 -18.89 -11.06 7.52
N GLU A 188 -18.84 -10.50 8.73
CA GLU A 188 -19.12 -9.09 9.02
C GLU A 188 -17.99 -8.14 8.60
N GLU A 189 -16.76 -8.64 8.52
CA GLU A 189 -15.55 -7.87 8.17
C GLU A 189 -15.17 -8.00 6.68
N ARG A 190 -15.83 -8.89 5.94
CA ARG A 190 -15.54 -9.11 4.51
C ARG A 190 -15.94 -7.89 3.69
N VAL A 191 -15.01 -7.48 2.83
CA VAL A 191 -15.28 -6.47 1.79
C VAL A 191 -16.37 -6.98 0.85
N ALA A 192 -17.32 -6.11 0.51
CA ALA A 192 -18.39 -6.41 -0.43
C ALA A 192 -17.78 -6.91 -1.77
N PRO A 193 -18.22 -8.06 -2.32
CA PRO A 193 -17.57 -8.68 -3.46
C PRO A 193 -17.34 -7.74 -4.65
N GLU A 194 -18.30 -6.86 -4.94
CA GLU A 194 -18.31 -5.84 -5.99
C GLU A 194 -17.24 -4.74 -5.81
N HIS A 195 -16.76 -4.52 -4.58
CA HIS A 195 -15.73 -3.52 -4.28
C HIS A 195 -14.30 -4.08 -4.39
N THR A 196 -14.16 -5.40 -4.58
CA THR A 196 -12.87 -6.09 -4.63
C THR A 196 -12.23 -6.03 -6.02
N ALA A 197 -10.91 -6.21 -6.08
CA ALA A 197 -10.20 -6.40 -7.35
C ALA A 197 -10.73 -7.62 -8.16
N ALA A 198 -11.24 -8.64 -7.47
CA ALA A 198 -11.78 -9.86 -8.08
C ALA A 198 -13.10 -9.62 -8.82
N ALA A 199 -13.96 -8.70 -8.37
CA ALA A 199 -15.18 -8.36 -9.12
C ALA A 199 -14.86 -7.70 -10.46
N TRP A 200 -13.82 -6.86 -10.49
CA TRP A 200 -13.39 -6.21 -11.73
C TRP A 200 -12.93 -7.23 -12.78
N ALA A 201 -12.19 -8.26 -12.35
CA ALA A 201 -11.67 -9.33 -13.20
C ALA A 201 -12.75 -10.29 -13.74
N ARG A 202 -13.93 -10.35 -13.12
CA ARG A 202 -15.06 -11.18 -13.59
C ARG A 202 -16.01 -10.46 -14.54
N SER A 203 -15.97 -9.13 -14.55
CA SER A 203 -16.96 -8.29 -15.23
C SER A 203 -16.47 -7.72 -16.56
N ASN A 204 -15.20 -7.94 -16.92
CA ASN A 204 -14.54 -7.47 -18.14
C ASN A 204 -13.49 -8.49 -18.61
#